data_AF-A0A820MRT6-F1
#
_entry.id   AF-A0A820MRT6-F1
#
_cell.length_a   1.000
_cell.length_b   1.000
_cell.length_c   1.000
_cell.angle_alpha   90.00
_cell.angle_beta   90.00
_cell.angle_gamma   90.00
#
_symmetry.space_group_name_H-M   'P 1'
#
loop_
_entity.id
_entity.type
_entity.pdbx_description
1 polymer ?
#
loop_
_entity_poly.entity_id
_entity_poly.type
_entity_poly.pdbx_seq_one_letter_code
_entity_poly.pdbx_strand_id
1 'polypeptide(L)'
;ADPRFISQITWLTYHHSPLIEKIDTVRAFYFGTSYLVEVDIVLPEDMLLKQAHDIGEGLQKKIEDLPEVERAFVHLDYEFDHHPADEHKVV
;
A
#
# COMPACT_ATOMS: atom_id res chain seq x y z
N ALA A 1 10.36 -8.36 5.65
CA ALA A 1 11.09 -8.71 4.42
C ALA A 1 12.49 -8.09 4.41
N ASP A 2 13.35 -8.47 3.45
CA ASP A 2 14.65 -7.80 3.20
C ASP A 2 14.42 -6.30 2.92
N PRO A 3 15.23 -5.37 3.48
CA PRO A 3 15.07 -3.93 3.26
C PRO A 3 15.02 -3.52 1.78
N ARG A 4 15.73 -4.23 0.90
CA ARG A 4 15.71 -3.96 -0.55
C ARG A 4 14.34 -4.22 -1.16
N PHE A 5 13.66 -5.27 -0.70
CA PHE A 5 12.30 -5.58 -1.15
C PHE A 5 11.33 -4.51 -0.69
N ILE A 6 11.44 -4.06 0.57
CA ILE A 6 10.63 -2.92 1.07
C ILE A 6 10.89 -1.65 0.24
N SER A 7 12.14 -1.34 -0.09
CA SER A 7 12.47 -0.21 -0.97
C SER A 7 11.91 -0.37 -2.39
N GLN A 8 11.89 -1.58 -2.94
CA GLN A 8 11.28 -1.86 -4.24
C GLN A 8 9.77 -1.59 -4.23
N ILE A 9 9.05 -2.09 -3.22
CA ILE A 9 7.62 -1.81 -3.07
C ILE A 9 7.38 -0.31 -2.88
N THR A 10 8.15 0.34 -2.02
CA THR A 10 8.05 1.79 -1.78
C THR A 10 8.23 2.58 -3.07
N TRP A 11 9.24 2.22 -3.88
CA TRP A 11 9.50 2.87 -5.16
C TRP A 11 8.36 2.65 -6.17
N LEU A 12 7.84 1.43 -6.25
CA LEU A 12 6.72 1.08 -7.12
C LEU A 12 5.45 1.85 -6.75
N THR A 13 5.15 1.94 -5.46
CA THR A 13 4.03 2.72 -4.92
C THR A 13 4.20 4.21 -5.24
N TYR A 14 5.38 4.78 -4.98
CA TYR A 14 5.66 6.20 -5.25
C TYR A 14 5.47 6.57 -6.72
N HIS A 15 5.85 5.69 -7.64
CA HIS A 15 5.70 5.93 -9.09
C HIS A 15 4.35 5.45 -9.65
N HIS A 16 3.43 4.97 -8.81
CA HIS A 16 2.17 4.41 -9.29
C HIS A 16 1.23 5.49 -9.84
N SER A 17 1.04 6.58 -9.10
CA SER A 17 0.15 7.68 -9.47
C SER A 17 0.68 9.00 -8.90
N PRO A 18 0.64 10.11 -9.66
CA PRO A 18 1.02 11.43 -9.16
C PRO A 18 0.01 12.01 -8.14
N LEU A 19 -1.15 11.35 -7.97
CA LEU A 19 -2.18 11.76 -7.02
C LEU A 19 -1.99 11.14 -5.63
N ILE A 20 -1.01 10.25 -5.45
CA ILE A 20 -0.62 9.76 -4.13
C ILE A 20 0.14 10.88 -3.43
N GLU A 21 -0.45 11.44 -2.37
CA GLU A 21 0.15 12.55 -1.62
C GLU A 21 1.21 12.07 -0.64
N LYS A 22 0.99 10.89 -0.04
CA LYS A 22 1.88 10.27 0.92
C LYS A 22 1.79 8.75 0.86
N ILE A 23 2.91 8.09 1.13
CA ILE A 23 2.97 6.68 1.48
C ILE A 23 3.14 6.62 2.99
N ASP A 24 2.14 6.13 3.71
CA ASP A 24 2.18 6.12 5.16
C ASP A 24 2.89 4.87 5.68
N THR A 25 2.50 3.71 5.17
CA THR A 25 3.02 2.42 5.61
C THR A 25 3.36 1.52 4.42
N VAL A 26 4.48 0.80 4.53
CA VAL A 26 4.82 -0.32 3.66
C VAL A 26 5.29 -1.48 4.53
N ARG A 27 4.58 -2.59 4.49
CA ARG A 27 4.91 -3.82 5.22
C ARG A 27 4.92 -5.00 4.26
N ALA A 28 5.85 -5.92 4.51
CA ALA A 28 5.89 -7.19 3.81
C ALA A 28 6.27 -8.32 4.77
N PHE A 29 5.35 -9.27 4.89
CA PHE A 29 5.41 -10.41 5.79
C PHE A 29 5.68 -11.68 5.00
N TYR A 30 6.53 -12.58 5.51
CA TYR A 30 6.72 -13.87 4.87
C TYR A 30 5.44 -14.69 4.97
N PHE A 31 5.07 -15.30 3.84
CA PHE A 31 3.97 -16.25 3.71
C PHE A 31 4.47 -17.46 2.92
N GLY A 32 4.94 -18.47 3.65
CA GLY A 32 5.68 -19.58 3.04
C GLY A 32 6.95 -19.08 2.37
N THR A 33 7.05 -19.27 1.06
CA THR A 33 8.17 -18.80 0.21
C THR A 33 7.93 -17.43 -0.43
N SER A 34 6.73 -16.87 -0.27
CA SER A 34 6.28 -15.62 -0.87
C SER A 34 6.05 -14.55 0.21
N TYR A 35 5.54 -13.38 -0.18
CA TYR A 35 5.18 -12.28 0.72
C TYR A 35 3.69 -11.97 0.68
N LEU A 36 3.13 -11.62 1.84
CA LEU A 36 1.94 -10.77 1.93
C LEU A 36 2.42 -9.33 2.09
N VAL A 37 1.90 -8.44 1.25
CA VAL A 37 2.29 -7.02 1.24
C VAL A 37 1.11 -6.15 1.67
N GLU A 38 1.37 -5.16 2.51
CA GLU A 38 0.41 -4.17 2.96
C GLU A 38 0.98 -2.78 2.69
N VAL A 39 0.21 -1.93 2.04
CA VAL A 39 0.60 -0.57 1.67
C VAL A 39 -0.55 0.37 1.98
N ASP A 40 -0.25 1.44 2.70
CA ASP A 40 -1.23 2.48 3.03
C ASP A 40 -0.80 3.76 2.34
N ILE A 41 -1.70 4.33 1.53
CA ILE A 41 -1.46 5.56 0.77
C ILE A 41 -2.51 6.60 1.10
N VAL A 42 -2.09 7.87 1.01
CA VAL A 42 -2.97 9.02 1.19
C VAL A 42 -3.33 9.60 -0.17
N LEU A 43 -4.63 9.82 -0.38
CA LEU A 43 -5.20 10.46 -1.57
C LEU A 43 -5.97 11.73 -1.16
N PRO A 44 -6.19 12.68 -2.09
CA PRO A 44 -7.00 13.87 -1.82
C PRO A 44 -8.38 13.55 -1.23
N GLU A 45 -8.77 14.25 -0.16
CA GLU A 45 -10.03 14.06 0.57
C GLU A 45 -11.29 14.21 -0.32
N ASP A 46 -11.23 15.12 -1.29
CA ASP A 46 -12.34 15.40 -2.20
C ASP A 46 -12.35 14.50 -3.45
N MET A 47 -11.45 13.52 -3.54
CA MET A 47 -11.39 12.56 -4.64
C MET A 47 -12.66 11.71 -4.70
N LEU A 48 -13.21 11.53 -5.90
CA LEU A 48 -14.34 10.62 -6.09
C LEU A 48 -13.92 9.20 -5.73
N LEU A 49 -14.76 8.50 -4.95
CA LEU A 49 -14.52 7.11 -4.52
C LEU A 49 -14.11 6.19 -5.67
N LYS A 50 -14.71 6.38 -6.87
CA LYS A 50 -14.35 5.61 -8.06
C LYS A 50 -12.88 5.81 -8.46
N GLN A 51 -12.39 7.05 -8.46
CA GLN A 51 -11.02 7.35 -8.84
C GLN A 51 -10.04 6.81 -7.79
N ALA A 52 -10.36 6.97 -6.50
CA ALA A 52 -9.57 6.41 -5.41
C ALA A 52 -9.50 4.87 -5.53
N HIS A 53 -10.64 4.22 -5.77
CA HIS A 53 -10.71 2.78 -6.02
C HIS A 53 -9.84 2.34 -7.20
N ASP A 54 -9.93 3.02 -8.35
CA ASP A 54 -9.17 2.67 -9.54
C ASP A 54 -7.64 2.79 -9.28
N ILE A 55 -7.20 3.78 -8.50
CA ILE A 55 -5.80 3.93 -8.07
C ILE A 55 -5.39 2.79 -7.13
N GLY A 56 -6.17 2.52 -6.08
CA GLY A 56 -5.85 1.48 -5.11
C GLY A 56 -5.83 0.08 -5.72
N GLU A 57 -6.85 -0.27 -6.50
CA GLU A 57 -6.94 -1.56 -7.18
C GLU A 57 -5.82 -1.73 -8.22
N GLY A 58 -5.48 -0.65 -8.94
CA GLY A 58 -4.35 -0.63 -9.87
C GLY A 58 -3.01 -0.84 -9.17
N LEU A 59 -2.81 -0.23 -7.99
CA LEU A 59 -1.60 -0.41 -7.19
C LEU A 59 -1.51 -1.85 -6.66
N GLN A 60 -2.62 -2.38 -6.13
CA GLN A 60 -2.71 -3.76 -5.65
C GLN A 60 -2.27 -4.75 -6.74
N LYS A 61 -2.90 -4.68 -7.92
CA LYS A 61 -2.57 -5.55 -9.07
C LYS A 61 -1.09 -5.45 -9.44
N LYS A 62 -0.55 -4.23 -9.50
CA LYS A 62 0.87 -3.99 -9.85
C LYS A 62 1.84 -4.61 -8.84
N ILE A 63 1.48 -4.64 -7.54
CA ILE A 63 2.29 -5.29 -6.51
C ILE A 63 2.15 -6.82 -6.59
N GLU A 64 0.94 -7.33 -6.84
CA GLU A 64 0.65 -8.78 -7.00
C GLU A 64 1.28 -9.37 -8.28
N ASP A 65 1.62 -8.55 -9.27
CA ASP A 65 2.38 -8.98 -10.46
C ASP A 65 3.85 -9.34 -10.15
N LEU A 66 4.37 -9.00 -8.96
CA LEU A 66 5.71 -9.39 -8.55
C LEU A 66 5.73 -10.88 -8.15
N PRO A 67 6.67 -11.69 -8.68
CA PRO A 67 6.66 -13.14 -8.49
C PRO A 67 6.85 -13.57 -7.04
N GLU A 68 7.44 -12.72 -6.20
CA GLU A 68 7.62 -12.97 -4.77
C GLU A 68 6.39 -12.61 -3.93
N VAL A 69 5.36 -11.96 -4.51
CA VAL A 69 4.15 -11.53 -3.79
C VAL A 69 3.03 -12.52 -4.05
N GLU A 70 2.47 -13.07 -2.98
CA GLU A 70 1.28 -13.91 -3.07
C GLU A 70 0.00 -13.07 -3.13
N ARG A 71 -0.04 -11.98 -2.34
CA ARG A 71 -1.21 -11.10 -2.24
C ARG A 71 -0.81 -9.73 -1.67
N ALA A 72 -1.50 -8.69 -2.11
CA ALA A 72 -1.32 -7.33 -1.61
C ALA A 72 -2.62 -6.76 -1.03
N PHE A 73 -2.48 -5.91 -0.01
CA PHE A 73 -3.55 -5.14 0.59
C PHE A 73 -3.17 -3.67 0.47
N VAL A 74 -4.05 -2.87 -0.13
CA VAL A 74 -3.85 -1.43 -0.28
C VAL A 74 -4.93 -0.70 0.49
N HIS A 75 -4.56 -0.01 1.57
CA HIS A 75 -5.44 0.90 2.28
C HIS A 75 -5.34 2.30 1.68
N LEU A 76 -6.47 3.00 1.62
CA LEU A 76 -6.58 4.34 1.07
C LEU A 76 -7.13 5.26 2.16
N ASP A 77 -6.32 6.21 2.59
CA ASP A 77 -6.70 7.24 3.54
C ASP A 77 -6.73 8.62 2.87
N TYR A 78 -7.40 9.56 3.51
CA TYR A 78 -7.36 10.98 3.12
C TYR A 78 -6.60 11.86 4.12
N GLU A 79 -6.21 11.28 5.25
CA GLU A 79 -5.40 11.94 6.27
C GLU A 79 -4.25 11.03 6.73
N PHE A 80 -3.33 11.59 7.51
CA PHE A 80 -2.13 10.88 7.98
C PHE A 80 -1.82 11.14 9.46
N ASP A 81 -2.75 11.79 10.18
CA ASP A 81 -2.59 12.13 11.58
C ASP A 81 -3.09 11.00 12.50
N HIS A 82 -3.96 10.10 12.00
CA HIS A 82 -4.31 8.84 12.66
C HIS A 82 -3.09 7.95 12.89
N HIS A 83 -2.99 7.35 14.08
CA HIS A 83 -2.00 6.33 14.34
C HIS A 83 -2.52 4.95 13.95
N PRO A 84 -1.68 4.02 13.47
CA PRO A 84 -2.11 2.65 13.16
C PRO A 84 -2.79 1.92 14.33
N ALA A 85 -2.57 2.35 15.56
CA ALA A 85 -3.22 1.84 16.77
C ALA A 85 -4.69 2.28 16.92
N ASP A 86 -5.10 3.35 16.23
CA ASP A 86 -6.47 3.86 16.22
C ASP A 86 -7.36 3.04 15.27
N GLU A 87 -6.76 2.48 14.21
CA GLU A 87 -7.45 1.74 13.14
C GLU A 87 -7.38 0.22 13.30
N HIS A 88 -6.25 -0.28 13.81
CA HIS A 88 -6.03 -1.71 14.00
C HIS A 88 -6.09 -2.11 15.47
N LYS A 89 -6.54 -3.33 15.71
CA LYS A 89 -6.43 -3.92 17.05
C LYS A 89 -4.97 -3.97 17.46
N VAL A 90 -4.63 -3.30 18.55
CA VAL A 90 -3.37 -3.52 19.26
C VAL A 90 -3.43 -4.94 19.84
N VAL A 91 -2.55 -5.82 19.35
CA VAL A 91 -2.44 -7.22 19.77
C VAL A 91 -1.26 -7.40 20.70
#